data_AF-A0A255R6K3-F1
#
_entry.id   AF-A0A255R6K3-F1
#
_cell.length_a   1.000
_cell.length_b   1.000
_cell.length_c   1.000
_cell.angle_alpha   90.00
_cell.angle_beta   90.00
_cell.angle_gamma   90.00
#
_symmetry.space_group_name_H-M   'P 1'
#
loop_
_entity.id
_entity.type
_entity.pdbx_description
1 polymer ?
#
loop_
_entity_poly.entity_id
_entity_poly.type
_entity_poly.pdbx_seq_one_letter_code
_entity_poly.pdbx_strand_id
1 'polypeptide(L)'
;MVLLAGVCLYWAGMVLNDVFDVEKDRRERPQRPIPSGAVSLFAARRAGWVLLIIGVIVGAASGYVDVGDAVARTWLPAAVSVALACMIVTYDGPLKPTPYAPAAMGACRFLSFLLGASVVLPVVNGAPEIPRFVWSAALGFGVYVMGITTLARDEAMGGDPTNRRTGLALILIGILMLAFAPGLATKEQQLGLAVRPSGQFAIMMVLIAVPVVIRAARLQVRSSPKAIGMTIRAALLTIIPFSAAFAFLGAGQEWGLAVFALVAPAIFLSAKLQVT
;
A
#
# COMPACT_ATOMS: atom_id res chain seq x y z
N MET A 1 -9.19 15.98 -2.52
CA MET A 1 -8.09 16.01 -3.50
C MET A 1 -7.06 14.89 -3.28
N VAL A 2 -6.51 14.71 -2.07
CA VAL A 2 -5.46 13.69 -1.82
C VAL A 2 -5.88 12.26 -2.17
N LEU A 3 -7.15 11.88 -1.94
CA LEU A 3 -7.70 10.59 -2.36
C LEU A 3 -7.66 10.41 -3.89
N LEU A 4 -8.03 11.46 -4.63
CA LEU A 4 -7.98 11.45 -6.09
C LEU A 4 -6.53 11.34 -6.59
N ALA A 5 -5.59 12.05 -5.96
CA ALA A 5 -4.17 11.91 -6.25
C ALA A 5 -3.69 10.46 -6.05
N GLY A 6 -4.06 9.84 -4.92
CA GLY A 6 -3.74 8.45 -4.63
C GLY A 6 -4.33 7.47 -5.65
N VAL A 7 -5.59 7.65 -6.05
CA VAL A 7 -6.24 6.82 -7.09
C VAL A 7 -5.53 6.98 -8.44
N CYS A 8 -5.23 8.22 -8.86
CA CYS A 8 -4.53 8.49 -10.12
C CYS A 8 -3.13 7.86 -10.13
N LEU A 9 -2.35 8.01 -9.06
CA LEU A 9 -1.02 7.40 -8.94
C LEU A 9 -1.09 5.87 -8.90
N TYR A 10 -2.08 5.30 -8.20
CA TYR A 10 -2.29 3.85 -8.18
C TYR A 10 -2.64 3.29 -9.57
N TRP A 11 -3.56 3.93 -10.29
CA TRP A 11 -3.91 3.53 -11.65
C TRP A 11 -2.77 3.76 -12.64
N ALA A 12 -2.00 4.85 -12.48
CA ALA A 12 -0.79 5.07 -13.26
C ALA A 12 0.20 3.91 -13.09
N GLY A 13 0.47 3.49 -11.85
CA GLY A 13 1.33 2.35 -11.57
C GLY A 13 0.78 1.05 -12.17
N MET A 14 -0.51 0.76 -12.04
CA MET A 14 -1.12 -0.43 -12.64
C MET A 14 -0.97 -0.45 -14.18
N VAL A 15 -1.23 0.67 -14.83
CA VAL A 15 -1.14 0.79 -16.30
C VAL A 15 0.31 0.75 -16.77
N LEU A 16 1.21 1.49 -16.12
CA LEU A 16 2.63 1.53 -16.48
C LEU A 16 3.29 0.17 -16.24
N ASN A 17 2.97 -0.51 -15.15
CA ASN A 17 3.41 -1.88 -14.89
C ASN A 17 3.11 -2.81 -16.08
N ASP A 18 1.90 -2.78 -16.63
CA ASP A 18 1.52 -3.59 -17.80
C ASP A 18 2.23 -3.13 -19.09
N VAL A 19 2.52 -1.83 -19.21
CA VAL A 19 3.30 -1.27 -20.34
C VAL A 19 4.76 -1.71 -20.29
N PHE A 20 5.38 -1.75 -19.12
CA PHE A 20 6.77 -2.22 -18.94
C PHE A 20 6.89 -3.74 -19.06
N ASP A 21 5.85 -4.49 -18.69
CA ASP A 21 5.81 -5.95 -18.80
C ASP A 21 5.42 -6.46 -20.20
N VAL A 22 5.11 -5.61 -21.18
CA VAL A 22 4.46 -6.02 -22.43
C VAL A 22 5.20 -7.12 -23.20
N GLU A 23 6.54 -7.06 -23.33
CA GLU A 23 7.31 -8.12 -23.99
C GLU A 23 7.28 -9.46 -23.24
N LYS A 24 7.21 -9.42 -21.91
CA LYS A 24 7.08 -10.61 -21.05
C LYS A 24 5.66 -11.18 -21.16
N ASP A 25 4.66 -10.32 -21.05
CA ASP A 25 3.25 -10.70 -21.13
C ASP A 25 2.87 -11.26 -22.49
N ARG A 26 3.49 -10.81 -23.59
CA ARG A 26 3.30 -11.43 -24.91
C ARG A 26 3.69 -12.91 -24.95
N ARG A 27 4.66 -13.33 -24.13
CA ARG A 27 5.14 -14.71 -24.08
C ARG A 27 4.37 -15.55 -23.06
N GLU A 28 4.11 -14.98 -21.89
CA GLU A 28 3.56 -15.71 -20.74
C GLU A 28 2.03 -15.60 -20.62
N ARG A 29 1.43 -14.49 -21.10
CA ARG A 29 0.01 -14.12 -20.87
C ARG A 29 -0.58 -13.36 -22.06
N PRO A 30 -0.63 -13.95 -23.27
CA PRO A 30 -1.04 -13.27 -24.50
C PRO A 30 -2.48 -12.74 -24.47
N GLN A 31 -3.32 -13.25 -23.57
CA GLN A 31 -4.70 -12.81 -23.36
C GLN A 31 -4.83 -11.43 -22.69
N ARG A 32 -3.75 -10.87 -22.11
CA ARG A 32 -3.80 -9.55 -21.46
C ARG A 32 -4.19 -8.44 -22.44
N PRO A 33 -4.77 -7.31 -21.98
CA PRO A 33 -5.31 -6.27 -22.87
C PRO A 33 -4.32 -5.66 -23.87
N ILE A 34 -3.06 -5.46 -23.45
CA ILE A 34 -2.02 -4.87 -24.32
C ILE A 34 -1.48 -5.92 -25.31
N PRO A 35 -1.04 -7.13 -24.90
CA PRO A 35 -0.61 -8.17 -25.84
C PRO A 35 -1.68 -8.62 -26.83
N SER A 36 -2.94 -8.73 -26.41
CA SER A 36 -4.06 -9.16 -27.27
C SER A 36 -4.51 -8.09 -28.27
N GLY A 37 -4.02 -6.85 -28.13
CA GLY A 37 -4.40 -5.72 -28.99
C GLY A 37 -5.72 -5.05 -28.61
N ALA A 38 -6.42 -5.50 -27.56
CA ALA A 38 -7.63 -4.86 -27.06
C ALA A 38 -7.39 -3.39 -26.64
N VAL A 39 -6.17 -3.08 -26.17
CA VAL A 39 -5.69 -1.72 -25.92
C VAL A 39 -4.33 -1.54 -26.58
N SER A 40 -4.17 -0.50 -27.41
CA SER A 40 -2.87 -0.23 -28.03
C SER A 40 -1.82 0.16 -26.98
N LEU A 41 -0.57 -0.29 -27.17
CA LEU A 41 0.56 0.05 -26.29
C LEU A 41 0.75 1.56 -26.15
N PHE A 42 0.57 2.31 -27.24
CA PHE A 42 0.66 3.77 -27.23
C PHE A 42 -0.42 4.41 -26.36
N ALA A 43 -1.68 3.95 -26.48
CA ALA A 43 -2.77 4.46 -25.65
C ALA A 43 -2.56 4.15 -24.17
N ALA A 44 -2.15 2.92 -23.82
CA ALA A 44 -1.84 2.52 -22.46
C ALA A 44 -0.69 3.36 -21.87
N ARG A 45 0.42 3.51 -22.61
CA ARG A 45 1.55 4.34 -22.20
C ARG A 45 1.12 5.79 -21.95
N ARG A 46 0.38 6.39 -22.89
CA ARG A 46 -0.12 7.76 -22.74
C ARG A 46 -1.03 7.90 -21.51
N ALA A 47 -1.96 6.98 -21.32
CA ALA A 47 -2.87 6.98 -20.17
C ALA A 47 -2.10 6.87 -18.84
N GLY A 48 -1.13 5.96 -18.75
CA GLY A 48 -0.31 5.78 -17.55
C GLY A 48 0.47 7.05 -17.17
N TRP A 49 1.17 7.67 -18.13
CA TRP A 49 1.90 8.91 -17.87
C TRP A 49 1.00 10.11 -17.57
N VAL A 50 -0.14 10.24 -18.26
CA VAL A 50 -1.11 11.30 -17.97
C VAL A 50 -1.69 11.15 -16.56
N LEU A 51 -2.08 9.94 -16.17
CA LEU A 51 -2.56 9.66 -14.81
C LEU A 51 -1.49 9.96 -13.75
N LEU A 52 -0.22 9.63 -14.04
CA LEU A 52 0.89 9.91 -13.14
C LEU A 52 1.05 11.42 -12.91
N ILE A 53 1.06 12.20 -14.00
CA ILE A 53 1.18 13.67 -13.97
C ILE A 53 -0.02 14.28 -13.25
N ILE A 54 -1.25 13.85 -13.57
CA ILE A 54 -2.47 14.31 -12.90
C ILE A 54 -2.41 13.99 -11.40
N GLY A 55 -1.97 12.78 -11.02
CA GLY A 55 -1.81 12.39 -9.63
C GLY A 55 -0.83 13.31 -8.87
N VAL A 56 0.29 13.69 -9.49
CA VAL A 56 1.23 14.65 -8.93
C VAL A 56 0.62 16.04 -8.81
N ILE A 57 -0.04 16.54 -9.85
CA ILE A 57 -0.66 17.88 -9.84
C ILE A 57 -1.77 17.98 -8.79
N VAL A 58 -2.67 16.99 -8.74
CA VAL A 58 -3.76 16.94 -7.75
C VAL A 58 -3.22 16.77 -6.34
N GLY A 59 -2.13 16.01 -6.18
CA GLY A 59 -1.43 15.88 -4.90
C GLY A 59 -0.83 17.21 -4.45
N ALA A 60 -0.13 17.91 -5.33
CA ALA A 60 0.40 19.24 -5.06
C ALA A 60 -0.71 20.23 -4.69
N ALA A 61 -1.79 20.28 -5.49
CA ALA A 61 -2.93 21.14 -5.23
C ALA A 61 -3.58 20.85 -3.86
N SER A 62 -3.58 19.59 -3.42
CA SER A 62 -4.18 19.21 -2.13
C SER A 62 -3.55 19.87 -0.90
N GLY A 63 -2.27 20.28 -0.99
CA GLY A 63 -1.60 21.01 0.09
C GLY A 63 -1.91 22.51 0.14
N TYR A 64 -2.59 23.05 -0.87
CA TYR A 64 -2.94 24.48 -0.97
C TYR A 64 -4.45 24.74 -0.94
N VAL A 65 -5.26 23.71 -0.69
CA VAL A 65 -6.71 23.89 -0.46
C VAL A 65 -6.91 24.44 0.95
N ASP A 66 -7.65 25.54 1.06
CA ASP A 66 -8.03 26.09 2.35
C ASP A 66 -9.11 25.20 2.99
N VAL A 67 -8.79 24.55 4.11
CA VAL A 67 -9.72 23.71 4.88
C VAL A 67 -9.87 24.27 6.31
N GLY A 68 -10.02 25.59 6.40
CA GLY A 68 -10.12 26.34 7.66
C GLY A 68 -8.77 26.59 8.34
N ASP A 69 -8.79 27.31 9.47
CA ASP A 69 -7.58 27.80 10.17
C ASP A 69 -6.72 26.69 10.78
N ALA A 70 -7.20 25.44 10.82
CA ALA A 70 -6.54 24.32 11.48
C ALA A 70 -5.46 23.64 10.64
N VAL A 71 -5.45 23.82 9.31
CA VAL A 71 -4.50 23.16 8.40
C VAL A 71 -3.75 24.19 7.59
N ALA A 72 -2.47 24.37 7.89
CA ALA A 72 -1.61 25.28 7.16
C ALA A 72 -1.34 24.76 5.73
N ARG A 73 -1.33 25.69 4.76
CA ARG A 73 -0.89 25.38 3.39
C ARG A 73 0.52 24.83 3.41
N THR A 74 0.76 23.75 2.67
CA THR A 74 2.03 23.01 2.71
C THR A 74 2.42 22.48 1.33
N TRP A 75 3.72 22.48 1.06
CA TRP A 75 4.32 21.86 -0.13
C TRP A 75 4.50 20.35 0.02
N LEU A 76 4.34 19.80 1.23
CA LEU A 76 4.66 18.41 1.55
C LEU A 76 3.89 17.39 0.69
N PRO A 77 2.57 17.53 0.43
CA PRO A 77 1.86 16.64 -0.49
C PRO A 77 2.45 16.60 -1.89
N ALA A 78 2.95 17.73 -2.41
CA ALA A 78 3.61 17.79 -3.71
C ALA A 78 4.88 16.94 -3.72
N ALA A 79 5.75 17.13 -2.71
CA ALA A 79 7.01 16.39 -2.61
C ALA A 79 6.79 14.88 -2.43
N VAL A 80 5.83 14.49 -1.59
CA VAL A 80 5.51 13.06 -1.39
C VAL A 80 4.90 12.46 -2.66
N SER A 81 4.02 13.18 -3.37
CA SER A 81 3.50 12.73 -4.67
C SER A 81 4.59 12.54 -5.72
N VAL A 82 5.55 13.46 -5.82
CA VAL A 82 6.68 13.33 -6.74
C VAL A 82 7.54 12.13 -6.35
N ALA A 83 7.88 11.98 -5.07
CA ALA A 83 8.65 10.84 -4.58
C ALA A 83 7.94 9.51 -4.88
N LEU A 84 6.62 9.44 -4.66
CA LEU A 84 5.82 8.26 -4.98
C LEU A 84 5.79 7.98 -6.48
N ALA A 85 5.59 9.00 -7.32
CA ALA A 85 5.60 8.85 -8.77
C ALA A 85 6.95 8.34 -9.29
N CYS A 86 8.06 8.89 -8.79
CA CYS A 86 9.40 8.40 -9.10
C CYS A 86 9.57 6.94 -8.66
N MET A 87 9.11 6.58 -7.46
CA MET A 87 9.23 5.22 -6.96
C MET A 87 8.39 4.22 -7.77
N ILE A 88 7.18 4.60 -8.21
CA ILE A 88 6.34 3.78 -9.10
C ILE A 88 7.10 3.47 -10.39
N VAL A 89 7.60 4.49 -11.09
CA VAL A 89 8.35 4.31 -12.36
C VAL A 89 9.63 3.49 -12.14
N THR A 90 10.33 3.74 -11.03
CA THR A 90 11.57 3.02 -10.69
C THR A 90 11.30 1.56 -10.34
N TYR A 91 10.18 1.27 -9.68
CA TYR A 91 9.73 -0.10 -9.45
C TYR A 91 9.38 -0.77 -10.79
N ASP A 92 8.44 -0.21 -11.55
CA ASP A 92 7.89 -0.84 -12.76
C ASP A 92 8.94 -1.07 -13.85
N GLY A 93 9.94 -0.19 -13.95
CA GLY A 93 11.06 -0.33 -14.87
C GLY A 93 12.22 -1.15 -14.28
N PRO A 94 13.28 -0.49 -13.78
CA PRO A 94 14.56 -1.14 -13.52
C PRO A 94 14.58 -2.08 -12.30
N LEU A 95 13.80 -1.82 -11.25
CA LEU A 95 13.95 -2.57 -10.00
C LEU A 95 13.16 -3.87 -9.95
N LYS A 96 12.05 -3.99 -10.66
CA LYS A 96 11.20 -5.20 -10.66
C LYS A 96 11.93 -6.53 -10.92
N PRO A 97 12.88 -6.64 -11.89
CA PRO A 97 13.63 -7.89 -12.08
C PRO A 97 14.70 -8.12 -11.00
N THR A 98 15.04 -7.11 -10.20
CA THR A 98 16.15 -7.17 -9.23
C THR A 98 15.71 -7.67 -7.86
N PRO A 99 16.64 -8.16 -7.00
CA PRO A 99 16.35 -8.50 -5.60
C PRO A 99 15.74 -7.38 -4.76
N TYR A 100 15.85 -6.13 -5.20
CA TYR A 100 15.31 -4.96 -4.49
C TYR A 100 13.82 -4.70 -4.78
N ALA A 101 13.19 -5.46 -5.68
CA ALA A 101 11.77 -5.28 -6.02
C ALA A 101 10.82 -5.26 -4.81
N PRO A 102 10.96 -6.15 -3.80
CA PRO A 102 10.11 -6.10 -2.61
C PRO A 102 10.29 -4.81 -1.80
N ALA A 103 11.52 -4.33 -1.66
CA ALA A 103 11.82 -3.10 -0.94
C ALA A 103 11.21 -1.88 -1.66
N ALA A 104 11.32 -1.84 -3.00
CA ALA A 104 10.72 -0.79 -3.81
C ALA A 104 9.17 -0.78 -3.73
N MET A 105 8.53 -1.95 -3.77
CA MET A 105 7.07 -2.04 -3.58
C MET A 105 6.65 -1.63 -2.15
N GLY A 106 7.43 -2.01 -1.14
CA GLY A 106 7.25 -1.53 0.24
C GLY A 106 7.40 -0.01 0.35
N ALA A 107 8.37 0.58 -0.36
CA ALA A 107 8.56 2.03 -0.42
C ALA A 107 7.38 2.74 -1.10
N CYS A 108 6.83 2.19 -2.20
CA CYS A 108 5.59 2.68 -2.81
C CYS A 108 4.45 2.69 -1.80
N ARG A 109 4.28 1.62 -1.01
CA ARG A 109 3.22 1.56 0.01
C ARG A 109 3.45 2.56 1.14
N PHE A 110 4.68 2.70 1.61
CA PHE A 110 5.08 3.68 2.62
C PHE A 110 4.78 5.11 2.15
N LEU A 111 5.21 5.48 0.95
CA LEU A 111 4.96 6.79 0.34
C LEU A 111 3.47 7.02 0.07
N SER A 112 2.73 5.99 -0.32
CA SER A 112 1.26 6.06 -0.48
C SER A 112 0.55 6.37 0.83
N PHE A 113 0.97 5.79 1.95
CA PHE A 113 0.45 6.13 3.28
C PHE A 113 0.80 7.58 3.65
N LEU A 114 2.07 7.98 3.44
CA LEU A 114 2.51 9.34 3.71
C LEU A 114 1.80 10.37 2.84
N LEU A 115 1.44 10.06 1.60
CA LEU A 115 0.66 10.96 0.75
C LEU A 115 -0.66 11.30 1.43
N GLY A 116 -1.37 10.29 1.95
CA GLY A 116 -2.61 10.51 2.72
C GLY A 116 -2.41 11.35 3.98
N ALA A 117 -1.32 11.14 4.71
CA ALA A 117 -1.00 11.90 5.92
C ALA A 117 -0.50 13.33 5.63
N SER A 118 0.18 13.54 4.50
CA SER A 118 0.95 14.76 4.18
C SER A 118 0.13 16.05 4.23
N VAL A 119 -1.18 15.97 4.00
CA VAL A 119 -2.08 17.13 4.01
C VAL A 119 -2.35 17.68 5.41
N VAL A 120 -2.11 16.90 6.47
CA VAL A 120 -2.33 17.30 7.87
C VAL A 120 -1.05 17.31 8.70
N LEU A 121 0.10 17.03 8.09
CA LEU A 121 1.38 17.02 8.78
C LEU A 121 1.96 18.43 8.88
N PRO A 122 2.40 18.86 10.07
CA PRO A 122 2.96 20.20 10.25
C PRO A 122 4.32 20.33 9.55
N VAL A 123 4.56 21.52 9.00
CA VAL A 123 5.87 21.93 8.48
C VAL A 123 6.37 23.08 9.35
N VAL A 124 7.37 22.81 10.17
CA VAL A 124 7.94 23.76 11.13
C VAL A 124 9.35 24.13 10.65
N ASN A 125 9.67 25.42 10.59
CA ASN A 125 10.96 25.92 10.08
C ASN A 125 11.34 25.37 8.69
N GLY A 126 10.35 25.11 7.83
CA GLY A 126 10.56 24.58 6.48
C GLY A 126 10.82 23.07 6.41
N ALA A 127 10.84 22.36 7.54
CA ALA A 127 11.00 20.91 7.59
C ALA A 127 9.68 20.21 7.98
N PRO A 128 9.33 19.08 7.34
CA PRO A 128 8.16 18.31 7.73
C PRO A 128 8.41 17.61 9.08
N GLU A 129 7.57 17.90 10.06
CA GLU A 129 7.58 17.22 11.35
C GLU A 129 6.60 16.05 11.32
N ILE A 130 7.11 14.87 10.99
CA ILE A 130 6.32 13.65 10.94
C ILE A 130 6.35 12.98 12.33
N PRO A 131 5.19 12.81 13.00
CA PRO A 131 5.13 12.13 14.29
C PRO A 131 5.64 10.70 14.24
N ARG A 132 6.23 10.22 15.34
CA ARG A 132 6.78 8.86 15.44
C ARG A 132 5.75 7.76 15.16
N PHE A 133 4.51 7.95 15.61
CA PHE A 133 3.44 6.99 15.33
C PHE A 133 3.06 6.94 13.85
N VAL A 134 3.10 8.07 13.14
CA VAL A 134 2.85 8.14 11.68
C VAL A 134 3.99 7.47 10.92
N TRP A 135 5.24 7.73 11.29
CA TRP A 135 6.41 7.02 10.76
C TRP A 135 6.29 5.52 10.93
N SER A 136 5.97 5.07 12.14
CA SER A 136 5.83 3.65 12.46
C SER A 136 4.67 3.01 11.69
N ALA A 137 3.53 3.69 11.56
CA ALA A 137 2.40 3.20 10.77
C ALA A 137 2.75 3.09 9.27
N ALA A 138 3.34 4.15 8.69
CA ALA A 138 3.75 4.16 7.29
C ALA A 138 4.77 3.06 6.99
N LEU A 139 5.80 2.93 7.84
CA LEU A 139 6.82 1.89 7.70
C LEU A 139 6.21 0.50 7.94
N GLY A 140 5.29 0.36 8.89
CA GLY A 140 4.60 -0.91 9.15
C GLY A 140 3.83 -1.40 7.92
N PHE A 141 3.10 -0.52 7.24
CA PHE A 141 2.46 -0.85 5.95
C PHE A 141 3.49 -1.17 4.86
N GLY A 142 4.57 -0.41 4.77
CA GLY A 142 5.64 -0.65 3.80
C GLY A 142 6.33 -2.00 3.98
N VAL A 143 6.74 -2.33 5.21
CA VAL A 143 7.40 -3.59 5.58
C VAL A 143 6.44 -4.76 5.43
N TYR A 144 5.16 -4.59 5.79
CA TYR A 144 4.14 -5.61 5.56
C TYR A 144 4.00 -5.94 4.07
N VAL A 145 3.89 -4.92 3.20
CA VAL A 145 3.80 -5.13 1.75
C VAL A 145 5.09 -5.68 1.17
N MET A 146 6.25 -5.24 1.66
CA MET A 146 7.55 -5.83 1.30
C MET A 146 7.57 -7.33 1.61
N GLY A 147 7.04 -7.76 2.75
CA GLY A 147 6.90 -9.16 3.11
C GLY A 147 5.98 -9.94 2.16
N ILE A 148 4.84 -9.36 1.78
CA ILE A 148 3.94 -9.93 0.76
C ILE A 148 4.65 -10.07 -0.58
N THR A 149 5.33 -9.02 -1.05
CA THR A 149 6.04 -9.04 -2.35
C THR A 149 7.21 -10.03 -2.33
N THR A 150 7.88 -10.20 -1.19
CA THR A 150 8.92 -11.22 -1.03
C THR A 150 8.32 -12.63 -1.11
N LEU A 151 7.17 -12.86 -0.47
CA LEU A 151 6.46 -14.15 -0.54
C LEU A 151 5.93 -14.47 -1.94
N ALA A 152 5.60 -13.44 -2.72
CA ALA A 152 5.13 -13.56 -4.10
C ALA A 152 6.24 -13.86 -5.12
N ARG A 153 7.52 -13.73 -4.73
CA ARG A 153 8.61 -14.13 -5.60
C ARG A 153 8.62 -15.64 -5.81
N ASP A 154 8.85 -16.03 -7.06
CA ASP A 154 8.96 -17.42 -7.49
C ASP A 154 7.72 -18.27 -7.15
N GLU A 155 6.55 -17.63 -7.03
CA GLU A 155 5.26 -18.29 -6.76
C GLU A 155 4.99 -19.43 -7.75
N ALA A 156 5.30 -19.20 -9.04
CA ALA A 156 5.10 -20.18 -10.11
C ALA A 156 5.92 -21.47 -9.91
N MET A 157 7.04 -21.40 -9.19
CA MET A 157 7.93 -22.53 -8.90
C MET A 157 7.70 -23.12 -7.49
N GLY A 158 6.64 -22.70 -6.78
CA GLY A 158 6.33 -23.19 -5.44
C GLY A 158 7.05 -22.46 -4.29
N GLY A 159 7.73 -21.34 -4.62
CA GLY A 159 8.34 -20.40 -3.68
C GLY A 159 9.63 -20.89 -3.02
N ASP A 160 10.72 -20.13 -3.20
CA ASP A 160 12.00 -20.37 -2.52
C ASP A 160 11.83 -20.37 -0.97
N PRO A 161 12.38 -21.35 -0.23
CA PRO A 161 12.30 -21.39 1.23
C PRO A 161 12.81 -20.12 1.92
N THR A 162 13.85 -19.47 1.39
CA THR A 162 14.39 -18.23 1.97
C THR A 162 13.39 -17.10 1.80
N ASN A 163 12.84 -16.91 0.60
CA ASN A 163 11.79 -15.92 0.34
C ASN A 163 10.55 -16.15 1.23
N ARG A 164 10.14 -17.41 1.45
CA ARG A 164 9.02 -17.74 2.35
C ARG A 164 9.29 -17.36 3.80
N ARG A 165 10.49 -17.65 4.32
CA ARG A 165 10.87 -17.30 5.70
C ARG A 165 11.03 -15.80 5.89
N THR A 166 11.73 -15.14 4.98
CA THR A 166 11.93 -13.69 4.98
C THR A 166 10.61 -12.95 4.83
N GLY A 167 9.74 -13.40 3.91
CA GLY A 167 8.40 -12.82 3.72
C GLY A 167 7.54 -12.92 4.99
N LEU A 168 7.53 -14.08 5.66
CA LEU A 168 6.84 -14.24 6.95
C LEU A 168 7.42 -13.32 8.04
N ALA A 169 8.74 -13.24 8.15
CA ALA A 169 9.39 -12.38 9.13
C ALA A 169 9.04 -10.90 8.91
N LEU A 170 9.09 -10.42 7.66
CA LEU A 170 8.72 -9.05 7.31
C LEU A 170 7.23 -8.78 7.55
N ILE A 171 6.35 -9.74 7.22
CA ILE A 171 4.92 -9.63 7.55
C ILE A 171 4.72 -9.44 9.06
N LEU A 172 5.36 -10.26 9.89
CA LEU A 172 5.28 -10.17 11.35
C LEU A 172 5.84 -8.84 11.88
N ILE A 173 7.00 -8.40 11.38
CA ILE A 173 7.59 -7.11 11.75
C ILE A 173 6.63 -5.97 11.40
N GLY A 174 6.08 -5.96 10.17
CA GLY A 174 5.11 -4.95 9.74
C GLY A 174 3.86 -4.93 10.63
N ILE A 175 3.31 -6.09 10.99
CA ILE A 175 2.16 -6.19 11.90
C ILE A 175 2.50 -5.63 13.28
N LEU A 176 3.67 -5.96 13.85
CA LEU A 176 4.10 -5.44 15.15
C LEU A 176 4.27 -3.92 15.11
N MET A 177 4.91 -3.38 14.06
CA MET A 177 5.01 -1.93 13.88
C MET A 177 3.64 -1.28 13.83
N LEU A 178 2.69 -1.84 13.07
CA LEU A 178 1.33 -1.31 12.99
C LEU A 178 0.59 -1.41 14.34
N ALA A 179 0.71 -2.52 15.06
CA ALA A 179 0.04 -2.76 16.33
C ALA A 179 0.51 -1.82 17.45
N PHE A 180 1.81 -1.48 17.47
CA PHE A 180 2.40 -0.64 18.50
C PHE A 180 2.60 0.82 18.08
N ALA A 181 2.35 1.18 16.82
CA ALA A 181 2.49 2.54 16.30
C ALA A 181 1.79 3.59 17.19
N PRO A 182 0.53 3.43 17.61
CA PRO A 182 -0.15 4.44 18.43
C PRO A 182 0.50 4.67 19.80
N GLY A 183 1.22 3.68 20.33
CA GLY A 183 1.97 3.82 21.58
C GLY A 183 3.16 4.78 21.49
N LEU A 184 3.58 5.13 20.27
CA LEU A 184 4.64 6.11 20.01
C LEU A 184 4.13 7.56 19.92
N ALA A 185 2.81 7.78 20.00
CA ALA A 185 2.21 9.10 20.00
C ALA A 185 2.43 9.78 21.37
N THR A 186 2.73 11.08 21.35
CA THR A 186 2.79 11.88 22.60
C THR A 186 1.40 12.02 23.21
N LYS A 187 1.31 12.38 24.50
CA LYS A 187 0.02 12.59 25.18
C LYS A 187 -0.85 13.62 24.45
N GLU A 188 -0.25 14.69 23.95
CA GLU A 188 -0.93 15.72 23.16
C GLU A 188 -1.49 15.17 21.84
N GLN A 189 -0.69 14.39 21.11
CA GLN A 189 -1.14 13.72 19.88
C GLN A 189 -2.28 12.73 20.14
N GLN A 190 -2.23 12.01 21.26
CA GLN A 190 -3.30 11.09 21.66
C GLN A 190 -4.61 11.79 21.99
N LEU A 191 -4.57 13.05 22.44
CA LEU A 191 -5.78 13.85 22.66
C LEU A 191 -6.46 14.25 21.35
N GLY A 192 -5.70 14.35 20.26
CA GLY A 192 -6.22 14.61 18.92
C GLY A 192 -6.80 13.37 18.22
N LEU A 193 -6.65 12.17 18.79
CA LEU A 193 -7.25 10.95 18.26
C LEU A 193 -8.70 10.84 18.70
N ALA A 194 -9.58 10.43 17.79
CA ALA A 194 -10.99 10.19 18.07
C ALA A 194 -11.19 9.08 19.13
N VAL A 195 -10.29 8.09 19.15
CA VAL A 195 -10.29 7.01 20.14
C VAL A 195 -8.92 6.92 20.80
N ARG A 196 -8.89 6.83 22.14
CA ARG A 196 -7.64 6.71 22.88
C ARG A 196 -6.97 5.37 22.57
N PRO A 197 -5.68 5.37 22.18
CA PRO A 197 -4.96 4.13 21.96
C PRO A 197 -4.77 3.41 23.29
N SER A 198 -5.23 2.15 23.35
CA SER A 198 -5.08 1.25 24.49
C SER A 198 -4.46 -0.07 24.03
N GLY A 199 -4.12 -0.95 24.96
CA GLY A 199 -3.66 -2.31 24.63
C GLY A 199 -4.64 -3.09 23.74
N GLN A 200 -5.94 -2.71 23.74
CA GLN A 200 -6.96 -3.32 22.90
C GLN A 200 -6.71 -3.07 21.41
N PHE A 201 -6.08 -1.94 21.03
CA PHE A 201 -5.73 -1.68 19.63
C PHE A 201 -4.72 -2.71 19.12
N ALA A 202 -3.67 -2.99 19.90
CA ALA A 202 -2.68 -4.00 19.54
C ALA A 202 -3.32 -5.40 19.43
N ILE A 203 -4.22 -5.75 20.36
CA ILE A 203 -4.97 -7.02 20.31
C ILE A 203 -5.81 -7.10 19.03
N MET A 204 -6.55 -6.04 18.69
CA MET A 204 -7.34 -5.98 17.46
C MET A 204 -6.47 -6.17 16.21
N MET A 205 -5.32 -5.50 16.14
CA MET A 205 -4.37 -5.63 15.02
C MET A 205 -3.83 -7.07 14.90
N VAL A 206 -3.51 -7.71 16.02
CA VAL A 206 -3.11 -9.13 16.03
C VAL A 206 -4.25 -10.02 15.55
N LEU A 207 -5.47 -9.85 16.05
CA LEU A 207 -6.64 -10.65 15.66
C LEU A 207 -6.95 -10.54 14.15
N ILE A 208 -6.85 -9.32 13.59
CA ILE A 208 -6.97 -9.08 12.14
C ILE A 208 -5.89 -9.85 11.37
N ALA A 209 -4.68 -9.95 11.91
CA ALA A 209 -3.54 -10.57 11.25
C ALA A 209 -3.50 -12.11 11.36
N VAL A 210 -4.13 -12.70 12.38
CA VAL A 210 -4.09 -14.14 12.68
C VAL A 210 -4.32 -15.02 11.44
N PRO A 211 -5.35 -14.80 10.59
CA PRO A 211 -5.60 -15.64 9.43
C PRO A 211 -4.44 -15.63 8.42
N VAL A 212 -3.80 -14.47 8.23
CA VAL A 212 -2.66 -14.32 7.32
C VAL A 212 -1.41 -14.98 7.90
N VAL A 213 -1.13 -14.75 9.18
CA VAL A 213 0.03 -15.32 9.87
C VAL A 213 -0.06 -16.85 9.88
N ILE A 214 -1.21 -17.43 10.19
CA ILE A 214 -1.41 -18.89 10.17
C ILE A 214 -1.16 -19.44 8.77
N ARG A 215 -1.68 -18.79 7.72
CA ARG A 215 -1.46 -19.22 6.33
C ARG A 215 0.02 -19.15 5.96
N ALA A 216 0.68 -18.04 6.23
CA ALA A 216 2.10 -17.83 5.93
C ALA A 216 3.02 -18.77 6.75
N ALA A 217 2.64 -19.12 7.98
CA ALA A 217 3.35 -20.13 8.78
C ALA A 217 3.18 -21.55 8.22
N ARG A 218 1.96 -21.92 7.79
CA ARG A 218 1.71 -23.23 7.15
C ARG A 218 2.50 -23.42 5.87
N LEU A 219 2.73 -22.33 5.12
CA LEU A 219 3.59 -22.37 3.93
C LEU A 219 5.01 -22.83 4.23
N GLN A 220 5.53 -22.70 5.46
CA GLN A 220 6.89 -23.16 5.79
C GLN A 220 7.01 -24.69 5.78
N VAL A 221 5.91 -25.39 6.06
CA VAL A 221 5.88 -26.85 6.11
C VAL A 221 5.43 -27.44 4.78
N ARG A 222 4.37 -26.87 4.17
CA ARG A 222 3.83 -27.31 2.89
C ARG A 222 3.56 -26.11 2.00
N SER A 223 4.39 -25.90 0.99
CA SER A 223 4.16 -24.90 -0.04
C SER A 223 3.59 -25.53 -1.31
N SER A 224 2.73 -24.79 -1.97
CA SER A 224 2.31 -25.01 -3.35
C SER A 224 1.97 -23.66 -3.97
N PRO A 225 2.05 -23.50 -5.30
CA PRO A 225 1.70 -22.24 -5.96
C PRO A 225 0.31 -21.74 -5.55
N LYS A 226 -0.68 -22.65 -5.50
CA LYS A 226 -2.04 -22.33 -5.04
C LYS A 226 -2.09 -21.83 -3.59
N ALA A 227 -1.33 -22.46 -2.68
CA ALA A 227 -1.30 -22.04 -1.28
C ALA A 227 -0.64 -20.67 -1.09
N ILE A 228 0.42 -20.39 -1.87
CA ILE A 228 1.11 -19.10 -1.89
C ILE A 228 0.16 -18.01 -2.40
N GLY A 229 -0.48 -18.21 -3.54
CA GLY A 229 -1.44 -17.25 -4.11
C GLY A 229 -2.63 -16.96 -3.19
N MET A 230 -3.17 -17.99 -2.50
CA MET A 230 -4.22 -17.79 -1.50
C MET A 230 -3.73 -17.02 -0.26
N THR A 231 -2.46 -17.13 0.09
CA THR A 231 -1.85 -16.40 1.21
C THR A 231 -1.62 -14.94 0.83
N ILE A 232 -1.08 -14.68 -0.36
CA ILE A 232 -0.90 -13.33 -0.91
C ILE A 232 -2.25 -12.62 -1.03
N ARG A 233 -3.26 -13.27 -1.60
CA ARG A 233 -4.61 -12.70 -1.71
C ARG A 233 -5.19 -12.34 -0.35
N ALA A 234 -5.07 -13.23 0.65
CA ALA A 234 -5.53 -12.95 2.00
C ALA A 234 -4.77 -11.75 2.60
N ALA A 235 -3.44 -11.72 2.46
CA ALA A 235 -2.61 -10.64 2.98
C ALA A 235 -2.94 -9.28 2.34
N LEU A 236 -3.14 -9.24 1.02
CA LEU A 236 -3.57 -8.02 0.32
C LEU A 236 -4.94 -7.53 0.79
N LEU A 237 -5.90 -8.45 1.01
CA LEU A 237 -7.23 -8.08 1.54
C LEU A 237 -7.16 -7.58 2.98
N THR A 238 -6.24 -8.09 3.80
CA THR A 238 -6.02 -7.65 5.20
C THR A 238 -5.52 -6.21 5.31
N ILE A 239 -4.98 -5.63 4.24
CA ILE A 239 -4.62 -4.20 4.21
C ILE A 239 -5.85 -3.32 4.52
N ILE A 240 -7.04 -3.70 4.06
CA ILE A 240 -8.28 -2.91 4.27
C ILE A 240 -8.65 -2.86 5.76
N PRO A 241 -8.78 -4.00 6.49
CA PRO A 241 -8.97 -3.97 7.94
C PRO A 241 -7.91 -3.20 8.72
N PHE A 242 -6.62 -3.28 8.34
CA PHE A 242 -5.60 -2.45 8.97
C PHE A 242 -5.83 -0.96 8.74
N SER A 243 -6.15 -0.56 7.51
CA SER A 243 -6.50 0.84 7.21
C SER A 243 -7.76 1.29 7.95
N ALA A 244 -8.76 0.41 8.09
CA ALA A 244 -9.96 0.66 8.86
C ALA A 244 -9.67 0.87 10.36
N ALA A 245 -8.75 0.09 10.95
CA ALA A 245 -8.31 0.26 12.33
C ALA A 245 -7.65 1.62 12.56
N PHE A 246 -6.80 2.08 11.64
CA PHE A 246 -6.20 3.43 11.74
C PHE A 246 -7.22 4.55 11.50
N ALA A 247 -8.18 4.37 10.58
CA ALA A 247 -9.28 5.31 10.38
C ALA A 247 -10.19 5.39 11.62
N PHE A 248 -10.48 4.25 12.25
CA PHE A 248 -11.19 4.17 13.53
C PHE A 248 -10.47 4.98 14.62
N LEU A 249 -9.17 4.80 14.76
CA LEU A 249 -8.36 5.48 15.76
C LEU A 249 -8.30 7.00 15.53
N GLY A 250 -8.06 7.42 14.29
CA GLY A 250 -7.85 8.83 13.94
C GLY A 250 -9.13 9.64 13.75
N ALA A 251 -10.15 9.06 13.12
CA ALA A 251 -11.36 9.76 12.69
C ALA A 251 -12.65 9.22 13.33
N GLY A 252 -12.59 8.13 14.09
CA GLY A 252 -13.72 7.58 14.84
C GLY A 252 -14.44 6.42 14.14
N GLN A 253 -15.47 5.91 14.82
CA GLN A 253 -16.12 4.64 14.45
C GLN A 253 -16.72 4.65 13.04
N GLU A 254 -17.39 5.74 12.66
CA GLU A 254 -18.06 5.85 11.36
C GLU A 254 -17.09 5.68 10.19
N TRP A 255 -15.93 6.35 10.26
CA TRP A 255 -14.91 6.26 9.21
C TRP A 255 -14.19 4.91 9.22
N GLY A 256 -13.96 4.33 10.41
CA GLY A 256 -13.45 2.97 10.54
C GLY A 256 -14.36 1.95 9.86
N LEU A 257 -15.67 2.01 10.12
CA LEU A 257 -16.66 1.13 9.51
C LEU A 257 -16.80 1.38 8.00
N ALA A 258 -16.79 2.63 7.56
CA ALA A 258 -16.84 2.97 6.13
C ALA A 258 -15.66 2.38 5.36
N VAL A 259 -14.43 2.46 5.90
CA VAL A 259 -13.25 1.84 5.29
C VAL A 259 -13.32 0.32 5.36
N PHE A 260 -13.78 -0.25 6.48
CA PHE A 260 -13.92 -1.70 6.62
C PHE A 260 -14.95 -2.28 5.63
N ALA A 261 -16.03 -1.56 5.35
CA ALA A 261 -17.06 -1.97 4.39
C ALA A 261 -16.50 -2.22 2.98
N LEU A 262 -15.34 -1.62 2.62
CA LEU A 262 -14.65 -1.87 1.36
C LEU A 262 -14.13 -3.31 1.20
N VAL A 263 -14.06 -4.10 2.28
CA VAL A 263 -13.74 -5.53 2.22
C VAL A 263 -14.76 -6.29 1.37
N ALA A 264 -16.06 -5.97 1.50
CA ALA A 264 -17.12 -6.67 0.76
C ALA A 264 -16.98 -6.54 -0.77
N PRO A 265 -16.91 -5.33 -1.36
CA PRO A 265 -16.68 -5.19 -2.80
C PRO A 265 -15.31 -5.73 -3.21
N ALA A 266 -14.26 -5.64 -2.38
CA ALA A 266 -12.95 -6.20 -2.70
C ALA A 266 -12.98 -7.74 -2.81
N ILE A 267 -13.69 -8.43 -1.90
CA ILE A 267 -13.88 -9.89 -1.98
C ILE A 267 -14.72 -10.26 -3.20
N PHE A 268 -15.83 -9.55 -3.44
CA PHE A 268 -16.70 -9.80 -4.59
C PHE A 268 -15.99 -9.63 -5.93
N LEU A 269 -15.26 -8.52 -6.10
CA LEU A 269 -14.50 -8.25 -7.33
C LEU A 269 -13.34 -9.23 -7.50
N SER A 270 -12.62 -9.57 -6.43
CA SER A 270 -11.54 -10.57 -6.51
C SER A 270 -12.04 -11.98 -6.83
N ALA A 271 -13.31 -12.30 -6.56
CA ALA A 271 -13.92 -13.55 -7.01
C ALA A 271 -14.31 -13.51 -8.50
N LYS A 272 -14.80 -12.38 -9.00
CA LYS A 272 -15.23 -12.22 -10.40
C LYS A 272 -14.08 -12.03 -11.39
N LEU A 273 -13.00 -11.36 -10.97
CA LEU A 273 -11.85 -11.05 -11.83
C LEU A 273 -10.81 -12.19 -11.91
N GLN A 274 -11.04 -13.31 -11.22
CA GLN A 274 -10.21 -14.52 -11.31
C GLN A 274 -10.59 -15.44 -12.50
N VAL A 275 -11.22 -14.89 -13.53
CA VAL A 275 -11.51 -15.62 -14.78
C VAL A 275 -10.65 -15.04 -15.89
N THR A 276 -9.40 -15.54 -15.99
CA THR A 276 -8.61 -15.90 -17.20
C THR A 276 -7.14 -16.03 -16.86
#